data_AF-A0A1X1XY82-F1
#
_entry.id   AF-A0A1X1XY82-F1
#
_cell.length_a   1.000
_cell.length_b   1.000
_cell.length_c   1.000
_cell.angle_alpha   90.00
_cell.angle_beta   90.00
_cell.angle_gamma   90.00
#
_symmetry.space_group_name_H-M   'P 1'
#
loop_
_entity.id
_entity.type
_entity.pdbx_description
1 polymer ?
#
loop_
_entity_poly.entity_id
_entity_poly.type
_entity_poly.pdbx_seq_one_letter_code
_entity_poly.pdbx_strand_id
1 'polypeptide(L)'
;MIDMGSDRSGEFVDEHGYPTEWGIAQLRGFSGSPAGFVDMIRRLWWTPSLIDVAEAVNEHRNPVMRVRLVTGGWSGNEEVVSEIGMTFFSVWYWQSSYRGGLHIYDVPMDTWRTATEMIGPFHPGSDGDKRARPQLELVIVRDPDGDTDCTLFLDGRELVFGAEYDEYQIDAGRGYTYSDWIDARDRAVAAASPAAAARIAAAYDDPPGDQYIDDAPDGWPFG
;
A
#
# COMPACT_ATOMS: atom_id res chain seq x y z
N MET A 1 -37.69 -11.92 -9.04
CA MET A 1 -37.80 -10.98 -7.93
C MET A 1 -37.92 -11.83 -6.68
N ILE A 2 -36.79 -12.07 -6.02
CA ILE A 2 -36.80 -12.81 -4.75
C ILE A 2 -37.00 -11.74 -3.69
N ASP A 3 -38.17 -11.75 -3.06
CA ASP A 3 -38.49 -10.98 -1.88
C ASP A 3 -37.60 -11.49 -0.73
N MET A 4 -36.68 -10.66 -0.27
CA MET A 4 -35.70 -10.96 0.77
C MET A 4 -35.65 -9.79 1.75
N GLY A 5 -36.65 -9.76 2.63
CA GLY A 5 -36.54 -9.19 3.98
C GLY A 5 -36.48 -7.67 4.05
N SER A 6 -37.63 -7.07 4.35
CA SER A 6 -37.79 -5.72 4.90
C SER A 6 -37.13 -5.52 6.28
N ASP A 7 -36.07 -6.26 6.60
CA ASP A 7 -35.51 -6.43 7.96
C ASP A 7 -33.98 -6.22 8.00
N ARG A 8 -33.39 -5.71 6.92
CA ARG A 8 -31.98 -5.28 6.89
C ARG A 8 -31.78 -3.78 6.97
N SER A 9 -32.82 -3.00 6.70
CA SER A 9 -32.76 -1.55 6.82
C SER A 9 -32.42 -1.17 8.26
N GLY A 10 -31.41 -0.32 8.43
CA GLY A 10 -30.90 0.04 9.74
C GLY A 10 -29.81 1.09 9.64
N GLU A 11 -28.92 1.12 10.63
CA GLU A 11 -27.86 2.14 10.69
C GLU A 11 -26.88 2.03 9.51
N PHE A 12 -26.56 0.80 9.08
CA PHE A 12 -25.54 0.50 8.07
C PHE A 12 -26.06 0.50 6.62
N VAL A 13 -27.33 0.13 6.40
CA VAL A 13 -27.94 0.08 5.06
C VAL A 13 -29.35 0.65 5.07
N ASP A 14 -29.77 1.28 3.97
CA ASP A 14 -31.08 1.90 3.82
C ASP A 14 -32.21 0.90 3.53
N GLU A 15 -33.42 1.40 3.25
CA GLU A 15 -34.59 0.57 2.91
C GLU A 15 -34.45 -0.22 1.59
N HIS A 16 -33.49 0.15 0.75
CA HIS A 16 -33.16 -0.54 -0.50
C HIS A 16 -31.93 -1.45 -0.36
N GLY A 17 -31.34 -1.51 0.85
CA GLY A 17 -30.13 -2.28 1.14
C GLY A 17 -28.85 -1.62 0.67
N TYR A 18 -28.87 -0.35 0.24
CA TYR A 18 -27.67 0.43 -0.08
C TYR A 18 -26.93 0.82 1.19
N PRO A 19 -25.58 0.84 1.20
CA PRO A 19 -24.82 1.41 2.30
C PRO A 19 -25.30 2.82 2.62
N THR A 20 -25.55 3.11 3.89
CA THR A 20 -25.79 4.49 4.33
C THR A 20 -24.46 5.25 4.40
N GLU A 21 -24.51 6.58 4.37
CA GLU A 21 -23.32 7.41 4.61
C GLU A 21 -22.65 7.07 5.95
N TRP A 22 -23.45 6.80 6.99
CA TRP A 22 -22.93 6.39 8.29
C TRP A 22 -22.23 5.03 8.22
N GLY A 23 -22.82 4.05 7.52
CA GLY A 23 -22.23 2.74 7.34
C GLY A 23 -20.89 2.81 6.59
N ILE A 24 -20.82 3.61 5.54
CA ILE A 24 -19.58 3.93 4.83
C ILE A 24 -18.58 4.64 5.75
N ALA A 25 -19.02 5.57 6.59
CA ALA A 25 -18.14 6.23 7.56
C ALA A 25 -17.56 5.26 8.59
N GLN A 26 -18.32 4.24 9.03
CA GLN A 26 -17.82 3.18 9.91
C GLN A 26 -16.79 2.29 9.22
N LEU A 27 -17.01 1.97 7.94
CA LEU A 27 -16.03 1.22 7.15
C LEU A 27 -14.73 2.00 7.00
N ARG A 28 -14.83 3.29 6.63
CA ARG A 28 -13.69 4.19 6.52
C ARG A 28 -12.95 4.25 7.85
N GLY A 29 -13.62 4.57 8.94
CA GLY A 29 -13.00 4.74 10.27
C GLY A 29 -12.65 3.43 11.01
N PHE A 30 -12.77 2.27 10.36
CA PHE A 30 -12.62 1.00 11.06
C PHE A 30 -11.20 0.82 11.62
N SER A 31 -11.12 0.36 12.86
CA SER A 31 -9.88 -0.10 13.50
C SER A 31 -10.12 -1.46 14.16
N GLY A 32 -9.18 -2.38 14.03
CA GLY A 32 -9.33 -3.73 14.54
C GLY A 32 -8.61 -4.78 13.70
N SER A 33 -9.07 -6.02 13.75
CA SER A 33 -8.47 -7.12 12.98
C SER A 33 -9.03 -7.21 11.56
N PRO A 34 -8.30 -7.85 10.62
CA PRO A 34 -8.83 -8.16 9.29
C PRO A 34 -10.17 -8.90 9.34
N ALA A 35 -10.33 -9.83 10.28
CA ALA A 35 -11.61 -10.50 10.53
C ALA A 35 -12.73 -9.52 10.86
N GLY A 36 -12.47 -8.58 11.78
CA GLY A 36 -13.45 -7.55 12.15
C GLY A 36 -13.79 -6.61 10.99
N PHE A 37 -12.82 -6.27 10.14
CA PHE A 37 -13.05 -5.46 8.96
C PHE A 37 -13.91 -6.18 7.92
N VAL A 38 -13.66 -7.47 7.69
CA VAL A 38 -14.51 -8.29 6.82
C VAL A 38 -15.91 -8.46 7.40
N ASP A 39 -16.06 -8.55 8.73
CA ASP A 39 -17.36 -8.52 9.38
C ASP A 39 -18.08 -7.17 9.19
N MET A 40 -17.34 -6.05 9.17
CA MET A 40 -17.88 -4.74 8.80
C MET A 40 -18.36 -4.70 7.34
N ILE A 41 -17.54 -5.20 6.40
CA ILE A 41 -17.93 -5.31 4.98
C ILE A 41 -19.21 -6.14 4.85
N ARG A 42 -19.33 -7.26 5.56
CA ARG A 42 -20.53 -8.12 5.55
C ARG A 42 -21.81 -7.41 5.99
N ARG A 43 -21.72 -6.38 6.83
CA ARG A 43 -22.88 -5.57 7.25
C ARG A 43 -23.36 -4.61 6.17
N LEU A 44 -22.46 -4.17 5.29
CA LEU A 44 -22.73 -3.23 4.20
C LEU A 44 -23.04 -3.95 2.87
N TRP A 45 -22.62 -5.20 2.74
CA TRP A 45 -22.75 -5.95 1.50
C TRP A 45 -24.18 -6.43 1.26
N TRP A 46 -24.69 -6.24 0.05
CA TRP A 46 -26.08 -6.55 -0.29
C TRP A 46 -26.48 -8.00 0.02
N THR A 47 -25.61 -8.97 -0.28
CA THR A 47 -25.83 -10.37 0.10
C THR A 47 -24.55 -11.07 0.58
N PRO A 48 -24.53 -11.63 1.80
CA PRO A 48 -23.39 -12.37 2.33
C PRO A 48 -22.97 -13.56 1.46
N SER A 49 -23.86 -14.10 0.62
CA SER A 49 -23.52 -15.20 -0.30
C SER A 49 -22.50 -14.81 -1.37
N LEU A 50 -22.28 -13.51 -1.57
CA LEU A 50 -21.27 -12.97 -2.48
C LEU A 50 -19.95 -12.63 -1.78
N ILE A 51 -19.81 -13.01 -0.51
CA ILE A 51 -18.57 -12.94 0.26
C ILE A 51 -18.18 -14.37 0.64
N ASP A 52 -17.04 -14.82 0.15
CA ASP A 52 -16.44 -16.10 0.54
C ASP A 52 -15.16 -15.84 1.34
N VAL A 53 -15.01 -16.53 2.46
CA VAL A 53 -13.86 -16.40 3.37
C VAL A 53 -13.43 -17.80 3.77
N ALA A 54 -12.24 -18.20 3.37
CA ALA A 54 -11.75 -19.56 3.57
C ALA A 54 -10.24 -19.60 3.82
N GLU A 55 -9.81 -20.58 4.62
CA GLU A 55 -8.40 -20.92 4.72
C GLU A 55 -7.87 -21.38 3.36
N ALA A 56 -6.71 -20.87 2.98
CA ALA A 56 -6.08 -21.19 1.71
C ALA A 56 -4.56 -21.16 1.85
N VAL A 57 -3.88 -21.46 0.75
CA VAL A 57 -2.44 -21.32 0.58
C VAL A 57 -2.21 -20.40 -0.60
N ASN A 58 -1.40 -19.35 -0.42
CA ASN A 58 -1.09 -18.40 -1.48
C ASN A 58 -0.03 -18.96 -2.46
N GLU A 59 0.33 -18.18 -3.48
CA GLU A 59 1.29 -18.60 -4.51
C GLU A 59 2.70 -18.91 -3.95
N HIS A 60 3.05 -18.28 -2.84
CA HIS A 60 4.31 -18.50 -2.11
C HIS A 60 4.25 -19.67 -1.11
N ARG A 61 3.15 -20.43 -1.10
CA ARG A 61 2.92 -21.57 -0.20
C ARG A 61 2.75 -21.19 1.27
N ASN A 62 2.42 -19.94 1.57
CA ASN A 62 2.12 -19.46 2.91
C ASN A 62 0.62 -19.66 3.24
N PRO A 63 0.28 -20.06 4.47
CA PRO A 63 -1.11 -20.17 4.91
C PRO A 63 -1.76 -18.80 5.05
N VAL A 64 -2.93 -18.63 4.46
CA VAL A 64 -3.68 -17.36 4.44
C VAL A 64 -5.17 -17.59 4.70
N MET A 65 -5.86 -16.55 5.15
CA MET A 65 -7.29 -16.41 5.03
C MET A 65 -7.60 -15.66 3.73
N ARG A 66 -8.21 -16.34 2.77
CA ARG A 66 -8.59 -15.75 1.48
C ARG A 66 -10.00 -15.19 1.58
N VAL A 67 -10.15 -13.91 1.24
CA VAL A 67 -11.40 -13.18 1.17
C VAL A 67 -11.73 -12.91 -0.29
N ARG A 68 -12.89 -13.38 -0.76
CA ARG A 68 -13.40 -13.16 -2.11
C ARG A 68 -14.67 -12.32 -2.01
N LEU A 69 -14.64 -11.14 -2.61
CA LEU A 69 -15.79 -10.23 -2.69
C LEU A 69 -16.29 -10.18 -4.13
N VAL A 70 -17.55 -10.51 -4.36
CA VAL A 70 -18.18 -10.45 -5.68
C VAL A 70 -19.23 -9.34 -5.67
N THR A 71 -19.06 -8.30 -6.48
CA THR A 71 -20.02 -7.17 -6.50
C THR A 71 -21.38 -7.58 -7.06
N GLY A 72 -21.39 -8.56 -7.98
CA GLY A 72 -22.61 -9.04 -8.64
C GLY A 72 -23.24 -8.03 -9.61
N GLY A 73 -22.49 -6.99 -9.98
CA GLY A 73 -23.00 -5.87 -10.80
C GLY A 73 -24.00 -4.97 -10.06
N TRP A 74 -24.03 -5.03 -8.73
CA TRP A 74 -24.87 -4.16 -7.91
C TRP A 74 -24.05 -2.97 -7.39
N SER A 75 -24.52 -1.75 -7.67
CA SER A 75 -23.76 -0.51 -7.49
C SER A 75 -23.37 -0.21 -6.04
N GLY A 76 -24.18 -0.58 -5.05
CA GLY A 76 -23.80 -0.35 -3.65
C GLY A 76 -22.62 -1.24 -3.19
N ASN A 77 -22.41 -2.41 -3.80
CA ASN A 77 -21.23 -3.24 -3.51
C ASN A 77 -20.01 -2.63 -4.20
N GLU A 78 -20.18 -2.04 -5.38
CA GLU A 78 -19.13 -1.31 -6.08
C GLU A 78 -18.69 -0.07 -5.28
N GLU A 79 -19.63 0.62 -4.64
CA GLU A 79 -19.32 1.70 -3.69
C GLU A 79 -18.49 1.19 -2.52
N VAL A 80 -18.92 0.12 -1.84
CA VAL A 80 -18.15 -0.49 -0.73
C VAL A 80 -16.74 -0.92 -1.19
N VAL A 81 -16.59 -1.49 -2.40
CA VAL A 81 -15.28 -1.83 -2.97
C VAL A 81 -14.41 -0.60 -3.21
N SER A 82 -14.99 0.48 -3.72
CA SER A 82 -14.28 1.75 -3.92
C SER A 82 -13.71 2.25 -2.59
N GLU A 83 -14.48 2.14 -1.51
CA GLU A 83 -14.04 2.52 -0.17
C GLU A 83 -12.97 1.57 0.39
N ILE A 84 -13.11 0.25 0.21
CA ILE A 84 -12.07 -0.72 0.58
C ILE A 84 -10.76 -0.39 -0.14
N GLY A 85 -10.81 -0.01 -1.42
CA GLY A 85 -9.64 0.37 -2.22
C GLY A 85 -8.83 1.53 -1.63
N MET A 86 -9.43 2.33 -0.76
CA MET A 86 -8.81 3.46 -0.06
C MET A 86 -8.35 3.12 1.37
N THR A 87 -8.30 1.83 1.72
CA THR A 87 -7.85 1.36 3.04
C THR A 87 -6.55 0.58 2.93
N PHE A 88 -5.80 0.53 4.04
CA PHE A 88 -4.62 -0.32 4.17
C PHE A 88 -4.93 -1.82 4.02
N PHE A 89 -6.16 -2.26 4.29
CA PHE A 89 -6.59 -3.63 4.00
C PHE A 89 -6.41 -3.95 2.51
N SER A 90 -6.79 -3.03 1.63
CA SER A 90 -6.57 -3.20 0.19
C SER A 90 -5.10 -3.09 -0.18
N VAL A 91 -4.36 -2.15 0.41
CA VAL A 91 -2.92 -1.99 0.11
C VAL A 91 -2.13 -3.26 0.42
N TRP A 92 -2.43 -3.93 1.54
CA TRP A 92 -1.61 -5.06 1.99
C TRP A 92 -2.08 -6.42 1.56
N TYR A 93 -3.38 -6.62 1.45
CA TYR A 93 -3.93 -7.96 1.26
C TYR A 93 -4.44 -8.19 -0.16
N TRP A 94 -4.61 -7.15 -0.98
CA TRP A 94 -5.12 -7.30 -2.34
C TRP A 94 -4.23 -8.18 -3.20
N GLN A 95 -4.85 -9.09 -3.95
CA GLN A 95 -4.17 -9.98 -4.89
C GLN A 95 -4.62 -9.76 -6.33
N SER A 96 -5.93 -9.60 -6.55
CA SER A 96 -6.46 -9.44 -7.91
C SER A 96 -7.87 -8.85 -7.92
N SER A 97 -8.20 -8.22 -9.05
CA SER A 97 -9.53 -7.74 -9.41
C SER A 97 -9.86 -8.19 -10.83
N TYR A 98 -11.04 -8.75 -11.07
CA TYR A 98 -11.47 -9.23 -12.40
C TYR A 98 -12.61 -8.39 -12.97
N ARG A 99 -12.64 -8.27 -14.30
CA ARG A 99 -13.83 -7.79 -15.01
C ARG A 99 -15.02 -8.68 -14.65
N GLY A 100 -16.10 -8.07 -14.16
CA GLY A 100 -17.23 -8.78 -13.55
C GLY A 100 -17.33 -8.64 -12.02
N GLY A 101 -16.40 -7.91 -11.39
CA GLY A 101 -16.54 -7.45 -10.01
C GLY A 101 -16.08 -8.45 -8.93
N LEU A 102 -15.18 -9.37 -9.28
CA LEU A 102 -14.52 -10.23 -8.29
C LEU A 102 -13.24 -9.56 -7.79
N HIS A 103 -13.12 -9.43 -6.47
CA HIS A 103 -11.93 -8.95 -5.76
C HIS A 103 -11.42 -10.02 -4.81
N ILE A 104 -10.13 -10.29 -4.82
CA ILE A 104 -9.49 -11.31 -3.97
C ILE A 104 -8.44 -10.65 -3.09
N TYR A 105 -8.51 -10.95 -1.79
CA TYR A 105 -7.55 -10.53 -0.79
C TYR A 105 -7.04 -11.76 -0.03
N ASP A 106 -5.74 -11.84 0.20
CA ASP A 106 -5.11 -12.88 1.01
C ASP A 106 -4.49 -12.25 2.26
N VAL A 107 -5.02 -12.61 3.43
CA VAL A 107 -4.53 -12.15 4.72
C VAL A 107 -3.70 -13.26 5.37
N PRO A 108 -2.46 -13.02 5.83
CA PRO A 108 -1.71 -14.02 6.59
C PRO A 108 -2.51 -14.58 7.77
N MET A 109 -2.44 -15.91 7.98
CA MET A 109 -3.29 -16.60 8.96
C MET A 109 -3.07 -16.10 10.39
N ASP A 110 -1.83 -15.75 10.75
CA ASP A 110 -1.43 -15.19 12.03
C ASP A 110 -1.93 -13.74 12.24
N THR A 111 -2.15 -13.00 11.16
CA THR A 111 -2.69 -11.64 11.19
C THR A 111 -4.22 -11.60 11.22
N TRP A 112 -4.90 -12.62 10.68
CA TRP A 112 -6.35 -12.62 10.44
C TRP A 112 -7.21 -12.13 11.63
N ARG A 113 -6.91 -12.58 12.84
CA ARG A 113 -7.65 -12.20 14.07
C ARG A 113 -6.90 -11.19 14.95
N THR A 114 -5.67 -10.87 14.61
CA THR A 114 -4.84 -9.95 15.38
C THR A 114 -5.31 -8.53 15.10
N ALA A 115 -5.61 -7.78 16.15
CA ALA A 115 -5.97 -6.38 16.01
C ALA A 115 -4.75 -5.64 15.46
N THR A 116 -4.94 -5.01 14.30
CA THR A 116 -3.94 -4.18 13.65
C THR A 116 -4.50 -2.77 13.65
N GLU A 117 -3.80 -1.79 14.24
CA GLU A 117 -4.24 -0.38 14.26
C GLU A 117 -4.35 0.25 12.87
N MET A 118 -4.01 -0.52 11.84
CA MET A 118 -3.67 -0.06 10.52
C MET A 118 -4.62 -0.55 9.43
N ILE A 119 -5.89 -0.88 9.72
CA ILE A 119 -6.89 -1.21 8.68
C ILE A 119 -7.72 0.00 8.23
N GLY A 120 -7.57 1.14 8.93
CA GLY A 120 -8.30 2.37 8.64
C GLY A 120 -7.95 3.02 7.29
N PRO A 121 -8.55 4.20 7.00
CA PRO A 121 -8.41 4.87 5.71
C PRO A 121 -7.10 5.65 5.67
N PHE A 122 -6.65 6.02 4.47
CA PHE A 122 -5.81 7.21 4.32
C PHE A 122 -6.54 8.39 4.99
N HIS A 123 -5.96 9.05 6.00
CA HIS A 123 -6.60 10.20 6.62
C HIS A 123 -6.57 11.38 5.62
N PRO A 124 -7.71 11.91 5.13
CA PRO A 124 -7.74 13.32 4.82
C PRO A 124 -7.81 14.03 6.17
N GLY A 125 -6.77 14.80 6.50
CA GLY A 125 -6.74 15.60 7.73
C GLY A 125 -8.01 16.43 7.91
N SER A 126 -8.38 16.69 9.16
CA SER A 126 -9.57 17.47 9.53
C SER A 126 -9.58 18.87 8.88
N ASP A 127 -10.78 19.41 8.63
CA ASP A 127 -10.98 20.72 8.00
C ASP A 127 -10.11 21.82 8.62
N GLY A 128 -9.23 22.38 7.77
CA GLY A 128 -8.10 23.24 8.14
C GLY A 128 -6.75 22.68 7.69
N ASP A 129 -6.68 21.37 7.43
CA ASP A 129 -5.48 20.68 6.98
C ASP A 129 -5.37 20.69 5.45
N LYS A 130 -4.21 21.10 4.92
CA LYS A 130 -4.00 21.41 3.49
C LYS A 130 -3.75 20.19 2.60
N ARG A 131 -3.90 18.94 3.06
CA ARG A 131 -3.36 17.78 2.33
C ARG A 131 -4.44 16.80 1.89
N ALA A 132 -5.00 17.08 0.71
CA ALA A 132 -5.76 16.12 -0.09
C ALA A 132 -4.86 15.08 -0.80
N ARG A 133 -3.64 14.84 -0.31
CA ARG A 133 -2.64 13.95 -0.92
C ARG A 133 -1.95 13.13 0.16
N PRO A 134 -1.64 11.85 -0.10
CA PRO A 134 -0.88 11.03 0.83
C PRO A 134 0.46 11.70 1.16
N GLN A 135 0.81 11.72 2.45
CA GLN A 135 2.05 12.26 2.97
C GLN A 135 3.01 11.11 3.25
N LEU A 136 4.06 11.02 2.45
CA LEU A 136 5.20 10.15 2.73
C LEU A 136 6.24 10.93 3.55
N GLU A 137 6.72 10.36 4.65
CA GLU A 137 7.77 10.93 5.49
C GLU A 137 8.86 9.89 5.67
N LEU A 138 10.12 10.25 5.44
CA LEU A 138 11.26 9.35 5.61
C LEU A 138 12.15 9.92 6.71
N VAL A 139 12.38 9.13 7.75
CA VAL A 139 13.34 9.43 8.81
C VAL A 139 14.60 8.61 8.53
N ILE A 140 15.73 9.29 8.33
CA ILE A 140 17.01 8.65 8.08
C ILE A 140 17.91 8.89 9.30
N VAL A 141 18.33 7.83 9.96
CA VAL A 141 19.31 7.86 11.04
C VAL A 141 20.62 7.30 10.51
N ARG A 142 21.61 8.18 10.33
CA ARG A 142 22.93 7.79 9.82
C ARG A 142 23.92 7.58 10.97
N ASP A 143 24.52 6.39 11.03
CA ASP A 143 25.75 6.17 11.77
C ASP A 143 26.95 6.53 10.86
N PRO A 144 27.81 7.50 11.22
CA PRO A 144 28.96 7.88 10.40
C PRO A 144 29.96 6.72 10.18
N ASP A 145 30.00 5.75 11.08
CA ASP A 145 30.92 4.61 11.03
C ASP A 145 30.18 3.26 10.86
N GLY A 146 28.87 3.29 10.60
CA GLY A 146 28.00 2.12 10.62
C GLY A 146 26.87 2.15 9.58
N ASP A 147 25.84 1.36 9.84
CA ASP A 147 24.69 1.23 8.94
C ASP A 147 23.79 2.48 9.00
N THR A 148 23.09 2.74 7.90
CA THR A 148 22.00 3.72 7.88
C THR A 148 20.70 3.01 8.20
N ASP A 149 19.94 3.55 9.14
CA ASP A 149 18.57 3.11 9.40
C ASP A 149 17.61 4.09 8.74
N CYS A 150 16.61 3.54 8.07
CA CYS A 150 15.62 4.29 7.32
C CYS A 150 14.24 3.87 7.79
N THR A 151 13.45 4.81 8.30
CA THR A 151 12.09 4.57 8.76
C THR A 151 11.12 5.35 7.90
N LEU A 152 10.25 4.66 7.17
CA LEU A 152 9.28 5.28 6.27
C LEU A 152 7.91 5.38 6.96
N PHE A 153 7.27 6.53 6.86
CA PHE A 153 5.93 6.79 7.36
C PHE A 153 5.02 7.19 6.20
N LEU A 154 3.76 6.74 6.26
CA LEU A 154 2.69 7.17 5.37
C LEU A 154 1.55 7.72 6.24
N ASP A 155 1.24 9.00 6.06
CA ASP A 155 0.26 9.76 6.85
C ASP A 155 0.50 9.66 8.38
N GLY A 156 1.76 9.89 8.79
CA GLY A 156 2.16 9.90 10.20
C GLY A 156 2.29 8.52 10.85
N ARG A 157 2.21 7.43 10.07
CA ARG A 157 2.32 6.05 10.57
C ARG A 157 3.47 5.30 9.94
N GLU A 158 4.26 4.64 10.77
CA GLU A 158 5.42 3.86 10.37
C GLU A 158 5.03 2.63 9.53
N LEU A 159 5.74 2.38 8.43
CA LEU A 159 5.58 1.22 7.58
C LEU A 159 6.47 0.07 8.11
N VAL A 160 5.92 -0.72 9.03
CA VAL A 160 6.71 -1.74 9.79
C VAL A 160 6.53 -3.19 9.27
N PHE A 161 5.60 -3.46 8.35
CA PHE A 161 5.26 -4.84 7.96
C PHE A 161 5.33 -5.09 6.45
N GLY A 162 6.26 -5.94 6.04
CA GLY A 162 6.29 -6.59 4.71
C GLY A 162 6.59 -5.67 3.51
N ALA A 163 6.75 -4.37 3.72
CA ALA A 163 7.29 -3.46 2.72
C ALA A 163 8.82 -3.60 2.72
N GLU A 164 9.35 -4.43 1.84
CA GLU A 164 10.76 -4.30 1.46
C GLU A 164 10.90 -2.99 0.69
N TYR A 165 11.77 -2.10 1.17
CA TYR A 165 12.18 -0.90 0.44
C TYR A 165 13.66 -1.00 0.15
N ASP A 166 14.02 -0.70 -1.08
CA ASP A 166 15.42 -0.55 -1.48
C ASP A 166 15.83 0.91 -1.32
N GLU A 167 16.85 1.15 -0.50
CA GLU A 167 17.52 2.44 -0.44
C GLU A 167 18.66 2.49 -1.46
N TYR A 168 18.68 3.53 -2.28
CA TYR A 168 19.79 3.82 -3.19
C TYR A 168 20.43 5.15 -2.79
N GLN A 169 21.60 5.08 -2.14
CA GLN A 169 22.39 6.26 -1.84
C GLN A 169 23.33 6.60 -3.00
N ILE A 170 23.21 7.81 -3.53
CA ILE A 170 24.07 8.35 -4.60
C ILE A 170 24.85 9.52 -3.99
N ASP A 171 26.15 9.32 -3.77
CA ASP A 171 27.00 10.26 -3.03
C ASP A 171 28.41 10.30 -3.62
N ALA A 172 28.67 11.30 -4.48
CA ALA A 172 29.97 11.51 -5.11
C ALA A 172 31.08 11.85 -4.09
N GLY A 173 30.72 12.32 -2.90
CA GLY A 173 31.66 12.72 -1.85
C GLY A 173 32.27 11.55 -1.06
N ARG A 174 31.91 10.29 -1.36
CA ARG A 174 32.41 9.11 -0.65
C ARG A 174 33.82 8.67 -1.07
N GLY A 175 34.52 9.47 -1.88
CA GLY A 175 35.89 9.20 -2.33
C GLY A 175 35.99 8.10 -3.38
N TYR A 176 35.06 8.11 -4.35
CA TYR A 176 35.04 7.13 -5.43
C TYR A 176 36.07 7.48 -6.53
N THR A 177 36.67 6.45 -7.13
CA THR A 177 37.21 6.59 -8.49
C THR A 177 36.06 6.56 -9.49
N TYR A 178 36.28 7.09 -10.70
CA TYR A 178 35.28 7.04 -11.76
C TYR A 178 34.86 5.60 -12.11
N SER A 179 35.79 4.64 -12.04
CA SER A 179 35.45 3.22 -12.23
C SER A 179 34.51 2.71 -11.15
N ASP A 180 34.80 2.99 -9.88
CA ASP A 180 33.94 2.58 -8.76
C ASP A 180 32.56 3.27 -8.82
N TRP A 181 32.53 4.51 -9.30
CA TRP A 181 31.31 5.28 -9.53
C TRP A 181 30.39 4.60 -10.55
N ILE A 182 30.94 4.19 -11.69
CA ILE A 182 30.20 3.49 -12.75
C ILE A 182 29.77 2.10 -12.28
N ASP A 183 30.62 1.36 -11.56
CA ASP A 183 30.26 0.05 -11.02
C ASP A 183 29.15 0.14 -9.96
N ALA A 184 29.11 1.22 -9.17
CA ALA A 184 28.02 1.50 -8.24
C ALA A 184 26.72 1.84 -8.98
N ARG A 185 26.79 2.68 -10.03
CA ARG A 185 25.65 2.98 -10.92
C ARG A 185 25.05 1.71 -11.47
N ASP A 186 25.86 0.88 -12.11
CA ASP A 186 25.37 -0.27 -12.86
C ASP A 186 24.73 -1.31 -11.93
N ARG A 187 25.27 -1.51 -10.72
CA ARG A 187 24.65 -2.34 -9.68
C ARG A 187 23.31 -1.77 -9.21
N ALA A 188 23.25 -0.47 -8.91
CA ALA A 188 22.03 0.18 -8.45
C ALA A 188 20.92 0.14 -9.52
N VAL A 189 21.27 0.44 -10.78
CA VAL A 189 20.35 0.39 -11.92
C VAL A 189 19.83 -1.02 -12.17
N ALA A 190 20.69 -2.04 -12.06
CA ALA A 190 20.29 -3.43 -12.26
C ALA A 190 19.35 -3.98 -11.17
N ALA A 191 19.51 -3.51 -9.93
CA ALA A 191 18.66 -3.91 -8.80
C ALA A 191 17.31 -3.16 -8.76
N ALA A 192 17.24 -1.96 -9.36
CA ALA A 192 16.09 -1.08 -9.22
C ALA A 192 14.93 -1.39 -10.18
N SER A 193 13.72 -1.00 -9.77
CA SER A 193 12.57 -0.97 -10.67
C SER A 193 12.83 -0.03 -11.87
N PRO A 194 12.19 -0.23 -13.04
CA PRO A 194 12.47 0.58 -14.23
C PRO A 194 12.37 2.09 -14.03
N ALA A 195 11.40 2.56 -13.24
CA ALA A 195 11.24 3.98 -12.95
C ALA A 195 12.34 4.51 -12.02
N ALA A 196 12.71 3.75 -10.99
CA ALA A 196 13.80 4.10 -10.08
C ALA A 196 15.15 4.05 -10.81
N ALA A 197 15.42 3.00 -11.60
CA ALA A 197 16.60 2.83 -12.43
C ALA A 197 16.84 4.04 -13.35
N ALA A 198 15.79 4.54 -14.01
CA ALA A 198 15.90 5.74 -14.86
C ALA A 198 16.33 6.97 -14.06
N ARG A 199 15.80 7.16 -12.85
CA ARG A 199 16.16 8.30 -12.00
C ARG A 199 17.56 8.17 -11.40
N ILE A 200 17.95 6.95 -11.03
CA ILE A 200 19.28 6.59 -10.53
C ILE A 200 20.32 6.85 -11.62
N ALA A 201 20.13 6.32 -12.83
CA ALA A 201 21.05 6.53 -13.94
C ALA A 201 21.29 8.03 -14.20
N ALA A 202 20.21 8.82 -14.28
CA ALA A 202 20.31 10.26 -14.48
C ALA A 202 21.10 10.98 -13.36
N ALA A 203 21.00 10.51 -12.11
CA ALA A 203 21.73 11.10 -10.99
C ALA A 203 23.23 10.69 -10.97
N TYR A 204 23.57 9.53 -11.53
CA TYR A 204 24.97 9.10 -11.67
C TYR A 204 25.67 9.73 -12.89
N ASP A 205 24.92 10.09 -13.93
CA ASP A 205 25.47 10.72 -15.14
C ASP A 205 25.83 12.21 -14.92
N ASP A 206 25.10 12.90 -14.03
CA ASP A 206 25.33 14.29 -13.63
C ASP A 206 25.17 14.47 -12.10
N PRO A 207 26.12 13.96 -11.29
CA PRO A 207 26.00 14.02 -9.85
C PRO A 207 26.40 15.37 -9.28
N PRO A 208 25.69 15.88 -8.26
CA PRO A 208 26.22 16.96 -7.46
C PRO A 208 27.49 16.49 -6.74
N GLY A 209 28.59 17.26 -6.86
CA GLY A 209 29.87 16.91 -6.25
C GLY A 209 30.77 16.04 -7.11
N ASP A 210 30.55 16.04 -8.43
CA ASP A 210 31.39 15.39 -9.44
C ASP A 210 32.89 15.64 -9.27
N GLN A 211 33.27 16.82 -8.78
CA GLN A 211 34.69 17.15 -8.50
C GLN A 211 35.36 16.26 -7.44
N TYR A 212 34.60 15.47 -6.69
CA TYR A 212 35.11 14.53 -5.69
C TYR A 212 35.29 13.11 -6.24
N ILE A 213 35.05 12.92 -7.53
CA ILE A 213 35.25 11.65 -8.23
C ILE A 213 36.58 11.69 -8.96
N ASP A 214 37.52 10.86 -8.49
CA ASP A 214 38.87 10.82 -9.04
C ASP A 214 38.89 10.08 -10.39
N ASP A 215 39.82 10.47 -11.27
CA ASP A 215 40.06 9.85 -12.59
C ASP A 215 38.85 9.87 -13.55
N ALA A 216 37.93 10.82 -13.38
CA ALA A 216 36.85 11.04 -14.33
C ALA A 216 37.39 11.50 -15.70
N PRO A 217 36.79 11.05 -16.81
CA PRO A 217 37.22 11.43 -18.15
C PRO A 217 36.98 12.92 -18.41
N ASP A 218 37.87 13.54 -19.19
CA ASP A 218 37.73 14.93 -19.61
C ASP A 218 36.36 15.19 -20.25
N GLY A 219 35.64 16.19 -19.75
CA GLY A 219 34.32 16.58 -20.25
C GLY A 219 33.13 15.86 -19.62
N TRP A 220 33.37 15.06 -18.57
CA TRP A 220 32.34 14.55 -17.66
C TRP A 220 32.24 15.44 -16.40
N PRO A 221 31.05 15.64 -15.80
CA PRO A 221 29.73 15.16 -16.22
C PRO A 221 29.21 15.83 -17.49
N PHE A 222 28.33 15.13 -18.21
CA PHE A 222 27.77 15.63 -19.47
C PHE A 222 26.58 16.54 -19.17
N GLY A 223 26.81 17.86 -19.15
CA GLY A 223 25.78 18.89 -18.98
C GLY A 223 24.93 19.16 -20.23
#